data_AF-A0A7X6LBD7-F1
#
_entry.id   AF-A0A7X6LBD7-F1
#
_cell.length_a   1.000
_cell.length_b   1.000
_cell.length_c   1.000
_cell.angle_alpha   90.00
_cell.angle_beta   90.00
_cell.angle_gamma   90.00
#
_symmetry.space_group_name_H-M   'P 1'
#
loop_
_entity.id
_entity.type
_entity.pdbx_description
1 polymer ?
#
loop_
_entity_poly.entity_id
_entity_poly.type
_entity_poly.pdbx_seq_one_letter_code
_entity_poly.pdbx_strand_id
1 'polypeptide(L)'
;MHAASRGTYGAPRVHAEFTLGIGLGIGVGYNQVELLMARAGIKGLPGVKRARPRHQGPTAGDLVNRAFTRSRPNQLWVSDIERHEAFLNPAVWKDAAAGWSQPTG
;
A
#
# COMPACT_ATOMS: atom_id res chain seq x y z
N MET A 1 5.46 29.06 3.97
CA MET A 1 6.02 27.70 4.23
C MET A 1 6.67 27.09 3.00
N HIS A 2 5.93 26.85 1.90
CA HIS A 2 6.54 26.38 0.64
C HIS A 2 7.66 27.31 0.13
N ALA A 3 7.38 28.62 0.01
CA ALA A 3 8.39 29.62 -0.39
C ALA A 3 9.57 29.72 0.60
N ALA A 4 9.29 29.65 1.91
CA ALA A 4 10.31 29.62 2.96
C ALA A 4 11.23 28.39 2.85
N SER A 5 10.69 27.25 2.38
CA SER A 5 11.46 26.03 2.06
C SER A 5 12.17 26.07 0.70
N ARG A 6 12.19 27.22 0.02
CA ARG A 6 12.73 27.40 -1.35
C ARG A 6 12.14 26.42 -2.37
N GLY A 7 10.86 26.08 -2.21
CA GLY A 7 10.17 25.16 -3.10
C GLY A 7 10.33 23.67 -2.78
N THR A 8 11.06 23.32 -1.71
CA THR A 8 11.33 21.92 -1.36
C THR A 8 10.08 21.19 -0.85
N TYR A 9 9.18 21.88 -0.17
CA TYR A 9 8.06 21.23 0.51
C TYR A 9 6.84 21.10 -0.40
N GLY A 10 6.38 19.87 -0.61
CA GLY A 10 5.08 19.57 -1.20
C GLY A 10 3.95 19.54 -0.16
N ALA A 11 2.73 19.25 -0.60
CA ALA A 11 1.54 19.16 0.26
C ALA A 11 1.75 18.34 1.55
N PRO A 12 2.44 17.18 1.55
CA PRO A 12 2.67 16.43 2.78
C PRO A 12 3.45 17.19 3.86
N ARG A 13 4.52 17.90 3.46
CA ARG A 13 5.37 18.62 4.41
C ARG A 13 4.76 19.94 4.83
N VAL A 14 4.04 20.62 3.92
CA VAL A 14 3.28 21.83 4.25
C VAL A 14 2.15 21.51 5.22
N HIS A 15 1.42 20.41 5.02
CA HIS A 15 0.40 19.93 5.95
C HIS A 15 1.00 19.58 7.32
N ALA A 16 2.10 18.83 7.36
CA ALA A 16 2.78 18.51 8.61
C ALA A 16 3.21 19.76 9.39
N GLU A 17 3.70 20.79 8.70
CA GLU A 17 4.09 22.05 9.34
C GLU A 17 2.88 22.83 9.91
N PHE A 18 1.70 22.74 9.26
CA PHE A 18 0.45 23.30 9.80
C PHE A 18 -0.06 22.55 11.02
N THR A 19 -0.02 21.22 11.00
CA THR A 19 -0.62 20.36 12.03
C THR A 19 0.31 20.09 13.21
N LEU A 20 1.63 19.97 12.97
CA LEU A 20 2.63 19.51 13.93
C LEU A 20 3.74 20.54 14.21
N GLY A 21 3.84 21.61 13.41
CA GLY A 21 4.87 22.64 13.56
C GLY A 21 4.67 23.53 14.79
N ILE A 22 5.77 24.11 15.29
CA ILE A 22 5.87 24.85 16.56
C ILE A 22 5.02 26.15 16.61
N GLY A 23 4.43 26.60 15.49
CA GLY A 23 3.82 27.94 15.42
C GLY A 23 2.37 28.05 14.93
N LEU A 24 1.72 26.99 14.48
CA LEU A 24 0.40 27.12 13.83
C LEU A 24 -0.69 26.23 14.42
N GLY A 25 -0.45 24.93 14.65
CA GLY A 25 -1.44 24.02 15.24
C GLY A 25 -2.81 24.06 14.54
N ILE A 26 -2.86 24.44 13.26
CA ILE A 26 -4.11 24.62 12.52
C ILE A 26 -4.51 23.27 11.93
N GLY A 27 -5.71 22.80 12.31
CA GLY A 27 -6.32 21.61 11.74
C GLY A 27 -6.78 21.83 10.30
N VAL A 28 -5.85 21.73 9.35
CA VAL A 28 -6.16 21.75 7.90
C VAL A 28 -6.14 20.34 7.38
N GLY A 29 -7.15 19.93 6.62
CA GLY A 29 -7.15 18.62 5.96
C GLY A 29 -6.08 18.54 4.87
N TYR A 30 -5.39 17.40 4.77
CA TYR A 30 -4.37 17.12 3.74
C TYR A 30 -4.86 17.47 2.32
N ASN A 31 -6.08 17.04 1.96
CA ASN A 31 -6.66 17.29 0.63
C ASN A 31 -6.87 18.79 0.35
N GLN A 32 -7.12 19.61 1.38
CA GLN A 32 -7.27 21.06 1.22
C GLN A 32 -5.93 21.72 0.91
N VAL A 33 -4.87 21.32 1.61
CA VAL A 33 -3.50 21.78 1.31
C VAL A 33 -3.11 21.41 -0.11
N GLU A 34 -3.36 20.17 -0.52
CA GLU A 34 -3.07 19.68 -1.87
C GLU A 34 -3.84 20.45 -2.94
N LEU A 35 -5.15 20.65 -2.75
CA LEU A 35 -6.00 21.38 -3.68
C LEU A 35 -5.55 22.84 -3.83
N LEU A 36 -5.24 23.52 -2.72
CA LEU A 36 -4.78 24.91 -2.73
C LEU A 36 -3.42 25.04 -3.40
N MET A 37 -2.49 24.12 -3.12
CA MET A 37 -1.19 24.10 -3.80
C MET A 37 -1.35 23.84 -5.30
N ALA A 38 -2.23 22.93 -5.70
CA ALA A 38 -2.52 22.67 -7.11
C ALA A 38 -3.11 23.90 -7.82
N ARG A 39 -4.11 24.56 -7.21
CA ARG A 39 -4.71 25.80 -7.75
C ARG A 39 -3.70 26.95 -7.86
N ALA A 40 -2.76 27.03 -6.93
CA ALA A 40 -1.70 28.02 -6.94
C ALA A 40 -0.51 27.66 -7.86
N GLY A 41 -0.55 26.52 -8.57
CA GLY A 41 0.56 26.06 -9.40
C GLY A 41 1.82 25.65 -8.62
N ILE A 42 1.68 25.46 -7.30
CA ILE A 42 2.79 25.17 -6.40
C ILE A 42 3.03 23.66 -6.35
N LYS A 43 4.25 23.24 -6.69
CA LYS A 43 4.70 21.85 -6.58
C LYS A 43 5.96 21.78 -5.74
N GLY A 44 5.96 20.89 -4.75
CA GLY A 44 7.17 20.56 -4.01
C GLY A 44 8.12 19.70 -4.83
N LEU A 45 9.39 19.67 -4.44
CA LEU A 45 10.34 18.71 -4.99
C LEU A 45 9.88 17.27 -4.71
N PRO A 46 10.06 16.34 -5.68
CA PRO A 46 9.72 14.94 -5.46
C PRO A 46 10.53 14.38 -4.28
N GLY A 47 9.84 13.68 -3.38
CA GLY A 47 10.52 12.98 -2.28
C GLY A 47 11.37 11.84 -2.81
N VAL A 48 12.51 11.57 -2.16
CA VAL A 48 13.28 10.35 -2.42
C VAL A 48 12.41 9.17 -1.97
N LYS A 49 12.00 8.31 -2.91
CA LYS A 49 11.38 7.03 -2.54
C LYS A 49 12.42 6.21 -1.79
N ARG A 50 12.19 5.97 -0.49
CA ARG A 50 13.04 5.05 0.28
C ARG A 50 12.97 3.69 -0.38
N ALA A 51 14.11 3.14 -0.80
CA ALA A 51 14.17 1.79 -1.34
C ALA A 51 13.61 0.82 -0.29
N ARG A 52 12.71 -0.08 -0.71
CA ARG A 52 12.30 -1.17 0.18
C ARG A 52 13.50 -2.13 0.32
N PRO A 53 13.89 -2.53 1.54
CA PRO A 53 14.91 -3.55 1.71
C PRO A 53 14.51 -4.82 0.94
N ARG A 54 15.40 -5.33 0.11
CA ARG A 54 15.28 -6.68 -0.45
C ARG A 54 15.90 -7.64 0.56
N HIS A 55 15.09 -8.51 1.15
CA HIS A 55 15.61 -9.62 1.95
C HIS A 55 16.33 -10.59 1.02
N GLN A 56 17.65 -10.70 1.14
CA GLN A 56 18.49 -11.58 0.30
C GLN A 56 18.61 -13.01 0.88
N GLY A 57 17.91 -13.29 1.98
CA GLY A 57 17.93 -14.58 2.65
C GLY A 57 16.51 -15.06 3.01
N PRO A 58 16.37 -16.36 3.32
CA PRO A 58 15.08 -16.91 3.72
C PRO A 58 14.58 -16.25 5.01
N THR A 59 13.29 -15.94 5.05
CA THR A 59 12.64 -15.29 6.20
C THR A 59 12.70 -16.17 7.47
N ALA A 60 12.79 -17.49 7.29
CA ALA A 60 12.92 -18.47 8.36
C ALA A 60 13.94 -19.55 7.96
N GLY A 61 14.65 -20.11 8.94
CA GLY A 61 15.56 -21.23 8.71
C GLY A 61 14.82 -22.51 8.29
N ASP A 62 15.44 -23.32 7.43
CA ASP A 62 14.94 -24.64 7.07
C ASP A 62 15.18 -25.63 8.21
N LEU A 63 14.16 -25.79 9.07
CA LEU A 63 14.24 -26.66 10.25
C LEU A 63 14.40 -28.14 9.92
N VAL A 64 14.06 -28.54 8.69
CA VAL A 64 14.10 -29.94 8.27
C VAL A 64 15.24 -30.24 7.31
N ASN A 65 16.02 -29.22 6.92
CA ASN A 65 17.12 -29.35 5.95
C ASN A 65 16.72 -30.16 4.71
N ARG A 66 15.52 -29.87 4.19
CA ARG A 66 14.86 -30.59 3.08
C ARG A 66 14.66 -32.10 3.27
N ALA A 67 14.72 -32.62 4.50
CA ALA A 67 14.43 -34.01 4.82
C ALA A 67 12.93 -34.20 5.12
N PHE A 68 12.17 -34.70 4.13
CA PHE A 68 10.72 -34.92 4.25
C PHE A 68 10.35 -36.36 4.67
N THR A 69 11.33 -37.25 4.79
CA THR A 69 11.10 -38.65 5.18
C THR A 69 10.85 -38.77 6.69
N ARG A 70 9.81 -39.51 7.09
CA ARG A 70 9.48 -39.78 8.49
C ARG A 70 9.24 -41.26 8.76
N SER A 71 9.63 -41.71 9.95
CA SER A 71 9.52 -43.12 10.37
C SER A 71 8.19 -43.45 11.03
N ARG A 72 7.51 -42.46 11.61
CA ARG A 72 6.24 -42.62 12.33
C ARG A 72 5.28 -41.47 12.03
N PRO A 73 3.96 -41.68 12.22
CA PRO A 73 2.98 -40.59 12.21
C PRO A 73 3.34 -39.49 13.21
N ASN A 74 2.85 -38.27 12.98
CA ASN A 74 2.99 -37.08 13.87
C ASN A 74 4.42 -36.55 14.10
N GLN A 75 5.40 -36.91 13.26
CA GLN A 75 6.79 -36.40 13.38
C GLN A 75 7.10 -35.18 12.51
N LEU A 76 6.38 -34.98 11.42
CA LEU A 76 6.58 -33.89 10.47
C LEU A 76 5.24 -33.50 9.86
N TRP A 77 4.91 -32.22 9.93
CA TRP A 77 3.71 -31.63 9.33
C TRP A 77 4.17 -30.66 8.24
N VAL A 78 3.82 -30.95 6.99
CA VAL A 78 4.17 -30.14 5.83
C VAL A 78 2.88 -29.60 5.24
N SER A 79 2.83 -28.29 5.04
CA SER A 79 1.76 -27.61 4.31
C SER A 79 2.38 -26.65 3.32
N ASP A 80 1.91 -26.65 2.09
CA ASP A 80 2.23 -25.61 1.12
C ASP A 80 1.13 -24.53 1.12
N ILE A 81 1.51 -23.28 0.85
CA ILE A 81 0.59 -22.18 0.69
C ILE A 81 0.62 -21.77 -0.78
N GLU A 82 -0.35 -22.26 -1.53
CA GLU A 82 -0.54 -21.84 -2.91
C GLU A 82 -1.30 -20.50 -2.93
N ARG A 83 -0.71 -19.49 -3.58
CA ARG A 83 -1.40 -18.22 -3.82
C ARG A 83 -2.37 -18.42 -4.97
N HIS A 84 -3.65 -18.59 -4.66
CA HIS A 84 -4.70 -18.44 -5.65
C HIS A 84 -4.95 -16.96 -5.92
N GLU A 85 -4.85 -16.54 -7.18
CA GLU A 85 -5.26 -15.20 -7.58
C GLU A 85 -6.78 -15.15 -7.56
N ALA A 86 -7.33 -14.39 -6.61
CA ALA A 86 -8.73 -14.01 -6.67
C ALA A 86 -8.87 -13.04 -7.85
N PHE A 87 -9.35 -13.55 -8.99
CA PHE A 87 -9.90 -12.66 -10.01
C PHE A 87 -11.02 -11.89 -9.32
N LEU A 88 -10.84 -10.57 -9.20
CA LEU A 88 -11.92 -9.68 -8.81
C LEU A 88 -13.09 -9.98 -9.73
N ASN A 89 -14.11 -10.62 -9.17
CA ASN A 89 -15.36 -10.85 -9.86
C ASN A 89 -16.12 -9.52 -9.75
N PRO A 90 -16.21 -8.66 -10.79
CA PRO A 90 -17.33 -7.73 -10.81
C PRO A 90 -18.58 -8.61 -10.73
N ALA A 91 -19.51 -8.29 -9.84
CA ALA A 91 -20.68 -9.11 -9.56
C ALA A 91 -21.50 -9.37 -10.84
N VAL A 92 -21.17 -10.45 -11.56
CA VAL A 92 -21.96 -10.95 -12.68
C VAL A 92 -22.69 -12.17 -12.16
N TRP A 93 -23.98 -11.99 -11.88
CA TRP A 93 -24.87 -13.09 -11.55
C TRP A 93 -25.26 -13.78 -12.85
N LYS A 94 -25.24 -15.11 -12.86
CA LYS A 94 -25.69 -15.93 -13.98
C LYS A 94 -27.09 -16.42 -13.66
N ASP A 95 -28.09 -15.93 -14.39
CA ASP A 95 -29.44 -16.44 -14.30
C ASP A 95 -29.56 -17.72 -15.14
N ALA A 96 -30.19 -18.77 -14.61
CA ALA A 96 -30.19 -20.09 -15.24
C ALA A 96 -30.99 -20.13 -16.56
N ALA A 97 -31.79 -19.09 -16.84
CA ALA A 97 -32.67 -19.00 -18.01
C ALA A 97 -32.23 -17.95 -19.05
N ALA A 98 -31.28 -17.06 -18.74
CA ALA A 98 -30.87 -15.99 -19.63
C ALA A 98 -29.36 -15.74 -19.49
N GLY A 99 -28.64 -15.70 -20.61
CA GLY A 99 -27.18 -15.54 -20.64
C GLY A 99 -26.65 -14.29 -19.92
N TRP A 100 -25.32 -14.18 -19.84
CA TRP A 100 -24.58 -13.13 -19.13
C TRP A 100 -25.16 -11.72 -19.32
N SER A 101 -25.53 -11.05 -18.23
CA SER A 101 -26.05 -9.68 -18.27
C SER A 101 -25.32 -8.78 -17.26
N GLN A 102 -25.07 -7.52 -17.64
CA GLN A 102 -24.35 -6.51 -16.86
C GLN A 102 -25.36 -5.60 -16.12
N PRO A 103 -25.03 -5.08 -14.91
CA PRO A 103 -25.91 -4.14 -14.22
C PRO A 103 -25.87 -2.78 -14.95
N THR A 104 -27.00 -2.37 -15.52
CA THR A 104 -27.21 -0.99 -15.95
C THR A 104 -27.49 -0.13 -14.72
N GLY A 105 -26.74 0.97 -14.59
CA GLY A 105 -26.81 1.91 -13.47
C GLY A 105 -28.12 2.68 -13.35
#